data_AF-A0A166JVA5-F1
#
_entry.id   AF-A0A166JVA5-F1
#
_cell.length_a   1.000
_cell.length_b   1.000
_cell.length_c   1.000
_cell.angle_alpha   90.00
_cell.angle_beta   90.00
_cell.angle_gamma   90.00
#
_symmetry.space_group_name_H-M   'P 1'
#
loop_
_entity.id
_entity.type
_entity.pdbx_description
1 polymer ?
#
loop_
_entity_poly.entity_id
_entity_poly.type
_entity_poly.pdbx_seq_one_letter_code
_entity_poly.pdbx_strand_id
1 'polypeptide(L)'
;MCWKKIQTLAAPSFIDYIEWYWLPQKDLWSVVSQKNHTVFEQNDTNMLVEAWHHLLKGKMLEGTQNQQLDHLIWVLLHKCVPYFVHRHWCQQFGFEGPDLEAQQ
;
A
#
# COMPACT_ATOMS: atom_id res chain seq x y z
N MET A 1 3.80 24.78 10.69
CA MET A 1 2.89 23.77 11.30
C MET A 1 1.71 23.54 10.38
N CYS A 2 1.70 22.45 9.62
CA CYS A 2 0.61 22.08 8.71
C CYS A 2 -0.72 21.85 9.47
N TRP A 3 -0.63 21.27 10.67
CA TRP A 3 -1.78 20.92 11.51
C TRP A 3 -2.71 22.09 11.85
N LYS A 4 -2.16 23.24 12.27
CA LYS A 4 -2.97 24.43 12.58
C LYS A 4 -3.74 24.98 11.37
N LYS A 5 -3.21 24.79 10.15
CA LYS A 5 -3.91 25.18 8.91
C LYS A 5 -5.01 24.18 8.53
N ILE A 6 -4.83 22.91 8.84
CA ILE A 6 -5.85 21.87 8.62
C ILE A 6 -7.03 22.09 9.57
N GLN A 7 -6.77 22.40 10.83
CA GLN A 7 -7.81 22.73 11.82
C GLN A 7 -8.68 23.93 11.41
N THR A 8 -8.14 24.88 10.64
CA THR A 8 -8.94 26.03 10.14
C THR A 8 -9.81 25.71 8.93
N LEU A 9 -9.53 24.62 8.22
CA LEU A 9 -10.21 24.27 6.96
C LEU A 9 -11.15 23.06 7.10
N ALA A 10 -10.89 22.18 8.06
CA ALA A 10 -11.63 20.93 8.23
C ALA A 10 -12.85 21.08 9.15
N ALA A 11 -13.85 20.21 8.95
CA ALA A 11 -15.01 20.14 9.83
C ALA A 11 -14.60 19.67 11.24
N PRO A 12 -15.28 20.12 12.31
CA PRO A 12 -14.95 19.75 13.69
C PRO A 12 -14.92 18.22 13.92
N SER A 13 -15.88 17.49 13.35
CA SER A 13 -15.93 16.02 13.45
C SER A 13 -14.71 15.31 12.84
N PHE A 14 -14.13 15.89 11.80
CA PHE A 14 -12.91 15.36 11.19
C PHE A 14 -11.68 15.66 12.05
N ILE A 15 -11.64 16.83 12.69
CA ILE A 15 -10.57 17.18 13.64
C ILE A 15 -10.61 16.21 14.83
N ASP A 16 -11.78 16.01 15.43
CA ASP A 16 -11.96 15.08 16.55
C ASP A 16 -11.51 13.66 16.19
N TYR A 17 -11.89 13.17 15.00
CA TYR A 17 -11.47 11.87 14.49
C TYR A 17 -9.95 11.76 14.35
N ILE A 18 -9.30 12.75 13.74
CA ILE A 18 -7.85 12.71 13.57
C ILE A 18 -7.13 12.83 14.92
N GLU A 19 -7.62 13.69 15.82
CA GLU A 19 -7.04 13.88 17.15
C GLU A 19 -7.13 12.61 18.01
N TRP A 20 -8.24 11.88 17.93
CA TRP A 20 -8.48 10.71 18.77
C TRP A 20 -7.82 9.44 18.23
N TYR A 21 -7.87 9.22 16.92
CA TYR A 21 -7.43 7.95 16.35
C TYR A 21 -6.04 8.02 15.70
N TRP A 22 -5.72 9.14 15.04
CA TRP A 22 -4.54 9.22 14.18
C TRP A 22 -3.36 9.96 14.82
N LEU A 23 -3.58 11.04 15.57
CA LEU A 23 -2.48 11.74 16.26
C LEU A 23 -1.72 10.88 17.28
N PRO A 24 -2.37 10.00 18.08
CA PRO A 24 -1.64 9.11 18.99
C PRO A 24 -0.76 8.10 18.23
N GLN A 25 -1.16 7.74 17.01
CA GLN A 25 -0.45 6.82 16.12
C GLN A 25 0.39 7.56 15.06
N LYS A 26 0.74 8.83 15.29
CA LYS A 26 1.51 9.65 14.35
C LYS A 26 2.79 8.99 13.86
N ASP A 27 3.38 8.11 14.65
CA ASP A 27 4.63 7.45 14.30
C ASP A 27 4.47 6.43 13.17
N LEU A 28 3.25 5.94 12.92
CA LEU A 28 2.94 5.04 11.80
C LEU A 28 2.81 5.78 10.46
N TRP A 29 2.36 7.04 10.44
CA TRP A 29 1.99 7.74 9.20
C TRP A 29 2.70 9.08 8.97
N SER A 30 3.37 9.64 9.98
CA SER A 30 4.13 10.88 9.85
C SER A 30 5.49 10.61 9.21
N VAL A 31 5.72 11.22 8.04
CA VAL A 31 7.01 11.23 7.35
C VAL A 31 8.16 11.71 8.25
N VAL A 32 7.87 12.58 9.23
CA VAL A 32 8.87 13.11 10.18
C VAL A 32 9.28 12.07 11.23
N SER A 33 8.39 11.13 11.56
CA SER A 33 8.62 10.05 12.54
C SER A 33 9.22 8.80 11.90
N GLN A 34 9.14 8.64 10.57
CA GLN A 34 9.73 7.52 9.81
C GLN A 34 11.26 7.62 9.71
N LYS A 35 11.98 7.41 10.82
CA LYS A 35 13.44 7.27 10.82
C LYS A 35 13.80 5.82 11.13
N ASN A 36 14.57 5.18 10.25
CA ASN A 36 15.15 3.84 10.41
C ASN A 36 14.18 2.65 10.35
N HIS A 37 13.05 2.74 9.63
CA HIS A 37 12.19 1.57 9.45
C HIS A 37 12.73 0.66 8.35
N THR A 38 12.96 -0.61 8.68
CA THR A 38 13.25 -1.66 7.69
C THR A 38 12.00 -1.91 6.83
N VAL A 39 12.14 -2.44 5.61
CA VAL A 39 11.00 -2.69 4.69
C VAL A 39 9.90 -3.54 5.35
N PHE A 40 10.26 -4.41 6.30
CA PHE A 40 9.31 -5.19 7.09
C PHE A 40 8.47 -4.36 8.09
N GLU A 41 9.01 -3.26 8.64
CA GLU A 41 8.26 -2.31 9.48
C GLU A 41 7.42 -1.32 8.64
N GLN A 42 7.67 -1.25 7.33
CA GLN A 42 6.80 -0.54 6.37
C GLN A 42 5.53 -1.34 6.03
N ASN A 43 5.45 -2.62 6.43
CA ASN A 43 4.28 -3.47 6.18
C ASN A 43 3.02 -3.00 6.94
N ASP A 44 3.21 -2.34 8.08
CA ASP A 44 2.12 -1.71 8.86
C ASP A 44 1.65 -0.35 8.27
N THR A 45 2.25 0.10 7.17
CA THR A 45 1.80 1.31 6.46
C THR A 45 0.95 0.96 5.26
N ASN A 46 0.00 1.86 4.93
CA ASN A 46 -0.91 1.72 3.80
C ASN A 46 -0.21 1.52 2.44
N MET A 47 1.11 1.73 2.37
CA MET A 47 1.92 1.68 1.16
C MET A 47 1.88 0.33 0.45
N LEU A 48 1.97 -0.80 1.18
CA LEU A 48 1.90 -2.13 0.56
C LEU A 48 0.49 -2.44 0.04
N VAL A 49 -0.53 -2.07 0.81
CA VAL A 49 -1.93 -2.23 0.42
C VAL A 49 -2.25 -1.36 -0.80
N GLU A 50 -1.78 -0.12 -0.82
CA GLU A 50 -1.92 0.80 -1.95
C GLU A 50 -1.16 0.30 -3.18
N ALA A 51 0.10 -0.11 -3.05
CA ALA A 51 0.89 -0.66 -4.14
C ALA A 51 0.24 -1.93 -4.73
N TRP A 52 -0.26 -2.82 -3.87
CA TRP A 52 -1.01 -4.00 -4.28
C TRP A 52 -2.31 -3.61 -4.99
N HIS A 53 -3.08 -2.66 -4.44
CA HIS A 53 -4.33 -2.21 -5.03
C HIS A 53 -4.11 -1.53 -6.39
N HIS A 54 -3.03 -0.76 -6.56
CA HIS A 54 -2.63 -0.18 -7.84
C HIS A 54 -2.29 -1.26 -8.87
N LEU A 55 -1.52 -2.28 -8.46
CA LEU A 55 -1.18 -3.42 -9.32
C LEU A 55 -2.43 -4.20 -9.73
N LEU A 56 -3.31 -4.49 -8.78
CA LEU A 56 -4.56 -5.22 -9.01
C LEU A 56 -5.46 -4.44 -9.97
N LYS A 57 -5.70 -3.16 -9.71
CA LYS A 57 -6.54 -2.31 -10.56
C LYS A 57 -5.95 -2.10 -11.96
N GLY A 58 -4.64 -1.87 -12.05
CA GLY A 58 -3.96 -1.52 -13.29
C GLY A 58 -3.67 -2.73 -14.19
N LYS A 59 -3.07 -3.80 -13.65
CA LYS A 59 -2.64 -4.96 -14.43
C LYS A 59 -3.64 -6.10 -14.48
N MET A 60 -4.44 -6.30 -13.44
CA MET A 60 -5.27 -7.52 -13.31
C MET A 60 -6.73 -7.30 -13.66
N LEU A 61 -7.29 -6.17 -13.22
CA LEU A 61 -8.69 -5.79 -13.42
C LEU A 61 -8.91 -4.87 -14.63
N GLU A 62 -7.84 -4.49 -15.33
CA GLU A 62 -7.88 -3.66 -16.56
C GLU A 62 -8.67 -2.34 -16.36
N GLY A 63 -8.67 -1.81 -15.14
CA GLY A 63 -9.41 -0.59 -14.78
C GLY A 63 -10.90 -0.78 -14.44
N THR A 64 -11.41 -2.01 -14.45
CA THR A 64 -12.82 -2.32 -14.12
C THR A 64 -13.05 -2.26 -12.60
N GLN A 65 -13.90 -1.35 -12.15
CA GLN A 65 -14.09 -1.09 -10.71
C GLN A 65 -15.16 -1.97 -10.03
N ASN A 66 -16.10 -2.54 -10.79
CA ASN A 66 -17.18 -3.38 -10.24
C ASN A 66 -17.10 -4.79 -10.82
N GLN A 67 -16.54 -5.72 -10.05
CA GLN A 67 -16.56 -7.14 -10.37
C GLN A 67 -17.20 -7.91 -9.22
N GLN A 68 -17.98 -8.93 -9.54
CA GLN A 68 -18.54 -9.86 -8.55
C GLN A 68 -17.39 -10.57 -7.80
N LEU A 69 -17.61 -10.87 -6.53
CA LEU A 69 -16.61 -11.52 -5.66
C LEU A 69 -16.04 -12.79 -6.30
N ASP A 70 -16.88 -13.60 -6.93
CA ASP A 70 -16.48 -14.84 -7.60
C ASP A 70 -15.48 -14.60 -8.73
N HIS A 71 -15.68 -13.53 -9.51
CA HIS A 71 -14.77 -13.16 -10.59
C HIS A 71 -13.44 -12.63 -10.02
N LEU A 72 -13.48 -11.88 -8.92
CA LEU A 72 -12.28 -11.44 -8.23
C LEU A 72 -11.45 -12.63 -7.72
N ILE A 73 -12.09 -13.64 -7.12
CA ILE A 73 -11.42 -14.87 -6.68
C ILE A 73 -10.78 -15.58 -7.88
N TRP A 74 -11.49 -15.68 -8.99
CA TRP A 74 -10.96 -16.27 -10.22
C TRP A 74 -9.72 -15.50 -10.74
N VAL A 75 -9.76 -14.15 -10.74
CA VAL A 75 -8.63 -13.31 -11.15
C VAL A 75 -7.44 -13.51 -10.22
N LEU A 76 -7.66 -13.56 -8.89
CA LEU A 76 -6.60 -13.79 -7.92
C LEU A 76 -5.90 -15.13 -8.16
N LEU A 77 -6.66 -16.20 -8.39
CA LEU A 77 -6.10 -17.54 -8.58
C LEU A 77 -5.44 -17.72 -9.96
N HIS A 78 -6.08 -17.25 -11.03
CA HIS A 78 -5.66 -17.56 -12.39
C HIS A 78 -4.81 -16.49 -13.06
N LYS A 79 -4.88 -15.23 -12.62
CA LYS A 79 -4.03 -14.15 -13.15
C LYS A 79 -2.95 -13.75 -12.15
N CYS A 80 -3.30 -13.50 -10.88
CA CYS A 80 -2.33 -12.96 -9.91
C CYS A 80 -1.27 -14.00 -9.50
N VAL A 81 -1.66 -15.22 -9.13
CA VAL A 81 -0.69 -16.25 -8.72
C VAL A 81 0.35 -16.54 -9.80
N PRO A 82 -0.03 -16.83 -11.08
CA PRO A 82 0.95 -17.05 -12.14
C PRO A 82 1.83 -15.84 -12.40
N TYR A 83 1.29 -14.63 -12.30
CA TYR A 83 2.07 -13.40 -12.45
C TYR A 83 3.18 -13.29 -11.41
N PHE A 84 2.89 -13.54 -10.13
CA PHE A 84 3.92 -13.48 -9.08
C PHE A 84 4.93 -14.61 -9.19
N VAL A 85 4.49 -15.82 -9.55
CA VAL A 85 5.41 -16.92 -9.81
C VAL A 85 6.38 -16.53 -10.94
N HIS A 86 5.85 -16.06 -12.07
CA HIS A 86 6.66 -15.63 -13.20
C HIS A 86 7.62 -14.49 -12.83
N ARG A 87 7.13 -13.49 -12.11
CA ARG A 87 7.93 -12.36 -11.61
C ARG A 87 9.10 -12.83 -10.74
N HIS A 88 8.82 -13.73 -9.79
CA HIS A 88 9.83 -14.32 -8.93
C HIS A 88 10.91 -15.06 -9.73
N TRP A 89 10.52 -15.83 -10.74
CA TRP A 89 11.49 -16.46 -11.66
C TRP A 89 12.32 -15.41 -12.40
N CYS A 90 11.70 -14.36 -12.95
CA CYS A 90 12.41 -13.28 -13.65
C CYS A 90 13.40 -12.55 -12.74
N GLN A 91 13.06 -12.34 -11.46
CA GLN A 91 13.98 -11.79 -10.45
C GLN A 91 15.14 -12.75 -10.17
N GLN A 92 14.89 -14.06 -10.02
CA GLN A 92 15.95 -15.06 -9.80
C GLN A 92 16.95 -15.14 -10.96
N PHE A 93 16.49 -14.95 -12.19
CA PHE A 93 17.33 -14.94 -13.38
C PHE A 93 17.95 -13.57 -13.70
N GLY A 94 17.67 -12.53 -12.90
CA GLY A 94 18.21 -11.18 -13.08
C GLY A 94 17.61 -10.38 -14.24
N PHE A 95 16.48 -10.81 -14.79
CA PHE A 95 15.74 -10.07 -15.82
C PHE A 95 14.92 -8.91 -15.23
N GLU A 96 14.54 -9.02 -13.95
CA GLU A 96 13.98 -7.92 -13.16
C GLU A 96 14.97 -7.48 -12.09
N GLY A 97 14.96 -6.19 -11.75
CA GLY A 97 15.81 -5.65 -10.69
C GLY A 97 15.59 -6.40 -9.37
N PRO A 98 16.64 -6.58 -8.54
CA PRO A 98 16.52 -7.28 -7.27
C PRO A 98 15.42 -6.63 -6.43
N ASP A 99 14.67 -7.46 -5.71
CA ASP A 99 13.73 -6.92 -4.74
C ASP A 99 14.48 -6.05 -3.74
N LEU A 100 13.86 -4.98 -3.26
CA LEU A 100 14.49 -4.09 -2.27
C LEU A 100 14.89 -4.85 -0.99
N GLU A 101 14.28 -6.02 -0.76
CA GLU A 101 14.61 -6.98 0.29
C GLU A 101 15.92 -7.75 0.05
N ALA A 102 16.36 -7.92 -1.20
CA ALA A 102 17.55 -8.69 -1.57
C ALA A 102 18.86 -7.89 -1.56
N GLN A 103 18.79 -6.59 -1.26
CA GLN A 103 19.95 -5.67 -1.23
C GLN A 103 20.47 -5.38 0.20
N GLN A 104 20.05 -6.13 1.21
CA GLN A 104 20.60 -6.04 2.58
C GLN A 104 21.76 -7.02 2.80
#